data_AF-A0A3R7FM86-F1
#
_entry.id   AF-A0A3R7FM86-F1
#
_cell.length_a   1.000
_cell.length_b   1.000
_cell.length_c   1.000
_cell.angle_alpha   90.00
_cell.angle_beta   90.00
_cell.angle_gamma   90.00
#
_symmetry.space_group_name_H-M   'P 1'
#
loop_
_entity.id
_entity.type
_entity.pdbx_description
1 polymer ?
#
loop_
_entity_poly.entity_id
_entity_poly.type
_entity_poly.pdbx_seq_one_letter_code
_entity_poly.pdbx_strand_id
1 'polypeptide(L)'
;MAAFGDSYVNFLYSLYLSKQRGKPVGRKISSSTLASALKLADMRHLLPSRTDRHKQADAAEALIGYGFITNLISTEEALSILEGKNKLEESFACLLRVIYERVKKSVPT
;
A
#
# COMPACT_ATOMS: atom_id res chain seq x y z
N MET A 1 1.67 12.53 -6.27
CA MET A 1 1.07 11.18 -6.16
C MET A 1 0.77 10.79 -4.72
N ALA A 2 1.67 11.02 -3.74
CA ALA A 2 1.46 10.61 -2.33
C ALA A 2 0.11 11.07 -1.73
N ALA A 3 -0.31 12.33 -1.90
CA ALA A 3 -1.60 12.80 -1.35
C ALA A 3 -2.84 12.03 -1.86
N PHE A 4 -2.86 11.66 -3.15
CA PHE A 4 -3.90 10.79 -3.69
C PHE A 4 -3.76 9.37 -3.12
N GLY A 5 -2.53 8.87 -3.07
CA GLY A 5 -2.18 7.60 -2.45
C GLY A 5 -2.66 7.48 -1.01
N ASP A 6 -2.40 8.47 -0.15
CA ASP A 6 -2.87 8.53 1.25
C ASP A 6 -4.38 8.42 1.32
N SER A 7 -5.10 9.18 0.49
CA SER A 7 -6.56 9.14 0.44
C SER A 7 -7.09 7.76 0.04
N TYR A 8 -6.50 7.15 -0.99
CA TYR A 8 -6.90 5.81 -1.44
C TYR A 8 -6.53 4.72 -0.43
N VAL A 9 -5.34 4.77 0.16
CA VAL A 9 -4.90 3.80 1.19
C VAL A 9 -5.78 3.88 2.43
N ASN A 10 -6.15 5.09 2.87
CA ASN A 10 -7.07 5.28 3.99
C ASN A 10 -8.48 4.75 3.67
N PHE A 11 -8.96 4.94 2.45
CA PHE A 11 -10.21 4.34 1.98
C PHE A 11 -10.12 2.80 2.00
N LEU A 12 -9.07 2.22 1.40
CA LEU A 12 -8.85 0.78 1.34
C LEU A 12 -8.79 0.16 2.74
N TYR A 13 -8.06 0.79 3.67
CA TYR A 13 -7.96 0.35 5.05
C TYR A 13 -9.29 0.46 5.81
N SER A 14 -10.01 1.55 5.61
CA SER A 14 -11.36 1.74 6.17
C SER A 14 -12.33 0.67 5.66
N LEU A 15 -12.28 0.35 4.38
CA LEU A 15 -13.10 -0.67 3.74
C LEU A 15 -12.77 -2.07 4.26
N TYR A 16 -11.48 -2.40 4.38
CA TYR A 16 -11.00 -3.63 5.01
C TYR A 16 -11.55 -3.79 6.44
N LEU A 17 -11.43 -2.76 7.28
CA LEU A 17 -11.97 -2.79 8.64
C LEU A 17 -13.49 -2.88 8.68
N SER A 18 -14.17 -2.24 7.73
CA SER A 18 -15.62 -2.28 7.63
C SER A 18 -16.12 -3.70 7.34
N LYS A 19 -15.46 -4.40 6.41
CA LYS A 19 -15.75 -5.81 6.10
C LYS A 19 -15.49 -6.71 7.30
N GLN A 20 -14.32 -6.59 7.94
CA GLN A 20 -13.95 -7.40 9.12
C GLN A 20 -14.92 -7.23 10.30
N ARG A 21 -15.52 -6.04 10.45
CA ARG A 21 -16.41 -5.72 11.57
C ARG A 21 -17.90 -5.79 11.24
N GLY A 22 -18.26 -6.05 9.98
CA GLY A 22 -19.65 -6.09 9.52
C GLY A 22 -20.40 -4.75 9.63
N LYS A 23 -19.70 -3.62 9.75
CA LYS A 23 -20.30 -2.28 9.85
C LYS A 23 -19.38 -1.20 9.28
N PRO A 24 -19.92 -0.07 8.79
CA PRO A 24 -19.10 1.04 8.29
C PRO A 24 -18.10 1.56 9.34
N VAL A 25 -16.83 1.67 8.94
CA VAL A 25 -15.73 2.19 9.76
C VAL A 25 -14.85 3.10 8.90
N GLY A 26 -14.58 4.31 9.38
CA GLY A 26 -13.58 5.21 8.82
C GLY A 26 -12.35 5.26 9.74
N ARG A 27 -11.18 4.86 9.23
CA ARG A 27 -9.90 5.00 9.94
C ARG A 27 -8.75 5.31 8.99
N LYS A 28 -7.84 6.15 9.48
CA LYS A 28 -6.53 6.38 8.87
C LYS A 28 -5.55 5.31 9.31
N ILE A 29 -4.76 4.79 8.36
CA ILE A 29 -3.65 3.89 8.69
C ILE A 29 -2.48 4.70 9.26
N SER A 30 -1.69 4.09 10.14
CA SER A 30 -0.51 4.76 10.67
C SER A 30 0.63 4.80 9.63
N SER A 31 1.31 5.93 9.48
CA SER A 31 2.49 6.04 8.60
C SER A 31 3.61 5.06 9.03
N SER A 32 3.70 4.72 10.32
CA SER A 32 4.62 3.69 10.80
C SER A 32 4.33 2.29 10.25
N THR A 33 3.06 1.94 10.06
CA THR A 33 2.67 0.66 9.45
C THR A 33 3.11 0.62 7.99
N LEU A 34 2.84 1.68 7.21
CA LEU A 34 3.24 1.75 5.80
C LEU A 34 4.76 1.80 5.61
N ALA A 35 5.48 2.56 6.44
CA ALA A 35 6.94 2.56 6.42
C ALA A 35 7.52 1.18 6.78
N SER A 36 6.90 0.46 7.72
CA SER A 36 7.30 -0.91 8.07
C SER A 36 6.99 -1.88 6.93
N ALA A 37 5.82 -1.75 6.29
CA ALA A 37 5.44 -2.54 5.13
C ALA A 37 6.42 -2.36 3.96
N LEU A 38 6.87 -1.13 3.69
CA LEU A 38 7.85 -0.85 2.64
C LEU A 38 9.22 -1.50 2.93
N LYS A 39 9.63 -1.54 4.20
CA LYS A 39 10.84 -2.27 4.62
C LYS A 39 10.65 -3.78 4.49
N LEU A 40 9.52 -4.32 4.95
CA LEU A 40 9.20 -5.73 4.82
C LEU A 40 9.11 -6.16 3.36
N ALA A 41 8.63 -5.28 2.47
CA ALA A 41 8.61 -5.50 1.03
C ALA A 41 10.01 -5.54 0.39
N ASP A 42 11.07 -5.30 1.18
CA ASP A 42 12.45 -5.11 0.74
C ASP A 42 12.60 -3.99 -0.30
N MET A 43 11.85 -2.89 -0.16
CA MET A 43 11.87 -1.78 -1.12
C MET A 43 12.63 -0.56 -0.61
N ARG A 44 13.24 -0.62 0.58
CA ARG A 44 14.01 0.50 1.12
C ARG A 44 15.18 0.88 0.23
N HIS A 45 15.78 -0.08 -0.47
CA HIS A 45 16.91 0.14 -1.37
C HIS A 45 16.53 0.96 -2.63
N LEU A 46 15.23 1.03 -2.97
CA LEU A 46 14.72 1.84 -4.10
C LEU A 46 14.61 3.33 -3.76
N LEU A 47 14.70 3.69 -2.48
CA LEU A 47 14.57 5.07 -2.01
C LEU A 47 15.95 5.72 -1.82
N PRO A 48 16.06 7.06 -1.96
CA PRO A 48 17.29 7.77 -1.68
C PRO A 48 17.91 7.44 -0.31
N SER A 49 19.23 7.62 -0.23
CA SER A 49 19.93 7.52 1.06
C SER A 49 19.34 8.54 2.04
N ARG A 50 19.25 8.16 3.33
CA ARG A 50 18.74 9.00 4.42
C ARG A 50 17.26 9.43 4.32
N THR A 51 16.44 8.80 3.47
CA THR A 51 14.98 8.95 3.51
C THR A 51 14.44 8.57 4.89
N ASP A 52 13.78 9.52 5.56
CA ASP A 52 13.14 9.35 6.86
C ASP A 52 11.89 8.43 6.79
N ARG A 53 11.29 8.15 7.95
CA ARG A 53 10.14 7.25 8.05
C ARG A 53 8.88 7.81 7.37
N HIS A 54 8.65 9.11 7.41
CA HIS A 54 7.47 9.71 6.79
C HIS A 54 7.54 9.60 5.27
N LYS A 55 8.69 9.95 4.69
CA LYS A 55 8.92 9.80 3.25
C LYS A 55 8.87 8.35 2.77
N GLN A 56 9.20 7.39 3.62
CA GLN A 56 9.00 5.96 3.33
C GLN A 56 7.50 5.61 3.27
N ALA A 57 6.68 6.15 4.17
CA ALA A 57 5.23 5.98 4.11
C ALA A 57 4.66 6.64 2.85
N ASP A 58 5.06 7.89 2.56
CA ASP A 58 4.62 8.63 1.36
C ASP A 58 4.97 7.86 0.06
N ALA A 59 6.12 7.19 0.02
CA ALA A 59 6.51 6.35 -1.11
C ALA A 59 5.61 5.11 -1.26
N ALA A 60 5.26 4.45 -0.14
CA ALA A 60 4.32 3.34 -0.15
C ALA A 60 2.92 3.80 -0.62
N GLU A 61 2.44 4.93 -0.11
CA GLU A 61 1.18 5.55 -0.52
C GLU A 61 1.18 5.89 -2.01
N ALA A 62 2.25 6.51 -2.49
CA ALA A 62 2.40 6.85 -3.91
C ALA A 62 2.39 5.61 -4.81
N LEU A 63 3.07 4.53 -4.43
CA LEU A 63 3.10 3.29 -5.21
C LEU A 63 1.72 2.63 -5.25
N ILE A 64 1.03 2.54 -4.11
CA ILE A 64 -0.32 1.95 -4.04
C ILE A 64 -1.32 2.79 -4.86
N GLY A 65 -1.28 4.12 -4.69
CA GLY A 65 -2.09 5.04 -5.47
C GLY A 65 -1.82 4.93 -6.97
N TYR A 66 -0.54 4.84 -7.37
CA TYR A 66 -0.15 4.63 -8.76
C TYR A 66 -0.73 3.33 -9.33
N GLY A 67 -0.60 2.22 -8.60
CA GLY A 67 -1.12 0.91 -9.02
C GLY A 67 -2.63 0.95 -9.28
N PHE A 68 -3.37 1.67 -8.43
CA PHE A 68 -4.82 1.84 -8.60
C PHE A 68 -5.16 2.68 -9.85
N ILE A 69 -4.60 3.89 -10.00
CA ILE A 69 -4.96 4.79 -11.12
C ILE A 69 -4.56 4.25 -12.49
N THR A 70 -3.56 3.36 -12.53
CA THR A 70 -3.09 2.72 -13.77
C THR A 70 -3.75 1.37 -14.03
N ASN A 71 -4.77 0.99 -13.23
CA ASN A 71 -5.45 -0.31 -13.31
C ASN A 71 -4.50 -1.51 -13.19
N LEU A 72 -3.32 -1.33 -12.58
CA LEU A 72 -2.42 -2.44 -12.26
C LEU A 72 -2.93 -3.25 -11.07
N ILE A 73 -3.86 -2.71 -10.27
CA ILE A 73 -4.55 -3.45 -9.21
C ILE A 73 -5.95 -2.86 -8.99
N SER A 74 -6.96 -3.72 -8.81
CA SER A 74 -8.31 -3.26 -8.43
C SER A 74 -8.46 -3.13 -6.91
N THR A 75 -9.49 -2.41 -6.47
CA THR A 75 -9.83 -2.31 -5.04
C THR A 75 -10.14 -3.68 -4.43
N GLU A 76 -10.88 -4.52 -5.17
CA GLU A 76 -11.29 -5.87 -4.74
C GLU A 76 -10.08 -6.78 -4.56
N GLU A 77 -9.15 -6.74 -5.51
CA GLU A 77 -7.90 -7.51 -5.43
C GLU A 77 -7.02 -7.01 -4.27
N ALA A 78 -6.88 -5.69 -4.12
CA ALA A 78 -6.13 -5.12 -3.00
C ALA A 78 -6.72 -5.54 -1.66
N LEU A 79 -8.05 -5.56 -1.51
CA LEU A 79 -8.73 -6.07 -0.30
C LEU A 79 -8.44 -7.55 -0.05
N SER A 80 -8.53 -8.39 -1.09
CA SER A 80 -8.23 -9.82 -0.97
C SER A 80 -6.79 -10.06 -0.49
N ILE A 81 -5.83 -9.27 -0.98
CA ILE A 81 -4.45 -9.31 -0.50
C ILE A 81 -4.37 -8.90 0.97
N LEU A 82 -5.11 -7.85 1.39
CA LEU A 82 -5.10 -7.40 2.78
C LEU A 82 -5.68 -8.45 3.75
N GLU A 83 -6.69 -9.20 3.32
CA GLU A 83 -7.33 -10.28 4.09
C GLU A 83 -6.45 -11.55 4.19
N GLY A 84 -5.46 -11.70 3.31
CA GLY A 84 -4.63 -12.92 3.23
C GLY A 84 -3.50 -13.06 4.25
N LYS A 85 -3.29 -12.09 5.16
CA LYS A 85 -2.21 -12.13 6.17
C LYS A 85 -2.73 -11.70 7.56
N ASN A 86 -2.08 -12.20 8.60
CA ASN A 86 -2.45 -11.92 9.99
C ASN A 86 -1.98 -10.53 10.48
N LYS A 87 -0.90 -9.99 9.91
CA LYS A 87 -0.35 -8.68 10.30
C LYS A 87 -0.52 -7.66 9.19
N LEU A 88 -0.94 -6.45 9.56
CA LEU A 88 -1.23 -5.38 8.62
C LEU A 88 0.01 -4.96 7.82
N GLU A 89 1.18 -4.89 8.46
CA GLU A 89 2.44 -4.59 7.79
C GLU A 89 2.79 -5.64 6.72
N GLU A 90 2.51 -6.92 6.98
CA GLU A 90 2.75 -8.02 6.04
C GLU A 90 1.75 -7.99 4.88
N SER A 91 0.48 -7.68 5.16
CA SER A 91 -0.57 -7.47 4.15
C SER A 91 -0.18 -6.35 3.17
N PHE A 92 0.20 -5.18 3.70
CA PHE A 92 0.62 -4.06 2.86
C PHE A 92 1.96 -4.32 2.16
N ALA A 93 2.89 -5.05 2.77
CA ALA A 93 4.12 -5.46 2.10
C ALA A 93 3.85 -6.37 0.89
N CYS A 94 2.90 -7.29 1.02
CA CYS A 94 2.44 -8.13 -0.08
C CYS A 94 1.86 -7.30 -1.21
N LEU A 95 0.97 -6.35 -0.87
CA LEU A 95 0.35 -5.43 -1.83
C LEU A 95 1.41 -4.61 -2.60
N LEU A 96 2.38 -4.04 -1.88
CA LEU A 96 3.47 -3.27 -2.48
C LEU A 96 4.26 -4.11 -3.49
N ARG A 97 4.63 -5.35 -3.13
CA ARG A 97 5.36 -6.27 -4.04
C ARG A 97 4.57 -6.59 -5.30
N VAL A 98 3.27 -6.90 -5.17
CA VAL A 98 2.41 -7.20 -6.33
C VAL A 98 2.36 -6.01 -7.29
N ILE A 99 2.14 -4.80 -6.77
CA ILE A 99 2.08 -3.60 -7.59
C ILE A 99 3.44 -3.35 -8.26
N TYR A 100 4.53 -3.40 -7.50
CA TYR A 100 5.87 -3.17 -8.02
C TYR A 100 6.26 -4.14 -9.15
N GLU A 101 5.97 -5.43 -9.01
CA GLU A 101 6.22 -6.43 -10.05
C GLU A 101 5.39 -6.17 -11.31
N ARG A 102 4.17 -5.64 -11.16
CA ARG A 102 3.36 -5.23 -12.32
C ARG A 102 3.92 -3.97 -12.97
N VAL A 103 4.34 -2.98 -12.20
CA VAL A 103 5.00 -1.77 -12.72
C VAL A 103 6.22 -2.14 -13.56
N LYS A 104 7.08 -3.05 -13.08
CA LYS A 104 8.27 -3.50 -13.83
C LYS A 104 7.94 -4.15 -15.17
N LYS A 105 6.81 -4.85 -15.27
CA LYS A 105 6.37 -5.51 -16.51
C LYS A 105 5.72 -4.52 -17.49
N SER A 106 5.17 -3.42 -16.99
CA SER A 106 4.46 -2.42 -17.80
C SER A 106 5.37 -1.37 -18.43
N VAL A 107 6.61 -1.24 -17.97
CA VAL A 107 7.61 -0.32 -18.56
C VAL A 107 8.44 -1.10 -19.58
N PRO A 108 8.43 -0.73 -20.88
CA PRO A 108 9.34 -1.31 -21.85
C PRO A 108 10.79 -1.07 -21.41
N THR A 109 11.61 -2.12 -21.42
CA THR A 109 13.05 -2.01 -21.15
C THR A 109 13.79 -1.40 -22.34
#